data_AF-A0A348WJB5-F1
#
_entry.id   AF-A0A348WJB5-F1
#
_cell.length_a   1.000
_cell.length_b   1.000
_cell.length_c   1.000
_cell.angle_alpha   90.00
_cell.angle_beta   90.00
_cell.angle_gamma   90.00
#
_symmetry.space_group_name_H-M   'P 1'
#
loop_
_entity.id
_entity.type
_entity.pdbx_description
1 polymer ?
#
loop_
_entity_poly.entity_id
_entity_poly.type
_entity_poly.pdbx_seq_one_letter_code
_entity_poly.pdbx_strand_id
1 'polypeptide(L)'
;MKHLLTASLVALSLTAGDAQANPCVALDFDLKIAVQDALMGAEDPRVSRLAGYLNDSFYNDLSCRMTLTYTGEALQALLGNPPELMKAALTMPAPRNQSDALILILQAMQATVDELPG
;
A
#
# COMPACT_ATOMS: atom_id res chain seq x y z
N MET A 1 -25.09 -30.73 49.30
CA MET A 1 -25.67 -30.14 48.07
C MET A 1 -25.59 -28.62 48.20
N LYS A 2 -25.23 -27.93 47.10
CA LYS A 2 -25.11 -26.46 46.91
C LYS A 2 -23.70 -25.87 47.11
N HIS A 3 -22.86 -25.98 46.06
CA HIS A 3 -21.96 -24.90 45.70
C HIS A 3 -22.41 -24.37 44.34
N LEU A 4 -23.04 -23.20 44.39
CA LEU A 4 -23.54 -22.45 43.25
C LEU A 4 -22.39 -21.59 42.69
N LEU A 5 -22.06 -21.86 41.44
CA LEU A 5 -21.71 -20.92 40.36
C LEU A 5 -21.25 -19.51 40.77
N THR A 6 -20.01 -19.18 40.46
CA THR A 6 -19.59 -17.83 40.03
C THR A 6 -18.45 -17.97 39.01
N ALA A 7 -18.80 -18.38 37.79
CA ALA A 7 -17.95 -18.15 36.63
C ALA A 7 -18.18 -16.69 36.20
N SER A 8 -17.40 -15.79 36.79
CA SER A 8 -17.48 -14.36 36.47
C SER A 8 -17.07 -14.12 35.03
N LEU A 9 -17.96 -13.44 34.30
CA LEU A 9 -17.80 -13.01 32.92
C LEU A 9 -16.49 -12.24 32.75
N VAL A 10 -15.55 -12.82 32.00
CA VAL A 10 -14.50 -12.08 31.30
C VAL A 10 -14.79 -12.21 29.80
N ALA A 11 -15.90 -11.62 29.36
CA ALA A 11 -16.34 -11.69 27.96
C ALA A 11 -16.84 -10.33 27.43
N LEU A 12 -16.39 -9.22 28.00
CA LEU A 12 -16.91 -7.87 27.68
C LEU A 12 -15.84 -6.84 27.27
N SER A 13 -14.63 -7.28 26.92
CA SER A 13 -13.59 -6.39 26.40
C SER A 13 -12.88 -6.90 25.14
N LEU A 14 -13.46 -7.90 24.47
CA LEU A 14 -13.32 -7.98 23.03
C LEU A 14 -14.30 -6.94 22.47
N THR A 15 -13.90 -5.67 22.53
CA THR A 15 -14.41 -4.70 21.57
C THR A 15 -14.30 -5.41 20.24
N ALA A 16 -15.44 -5.62 19.58
CA ALA A 16 -15.47 -5.91 18.17
C ALA A 16 -14.68 -4.78 17.52
N GLY A 17 -13.36 -4.98 17.39
CA GLY A 17 -12.57 -4.18 16.50
C GLY A 17 -13.26 -4.45 15.18
N ASP A 18 -13.91 -3.42 14.64
CA ASP A 18 -14.49 -3.49 13.32
C ASP A 18 -13.45 -4.23 12.48
N ALA A 19 -13.81 -5.42 12.01
CA ALA A 19 -13.09 -6.04 10.93
C ALA A 19 -13.35 -5.08 9.77
N GLN A 20 -12.58 -3.98 9.74
CA GLN A 20 -12.62 -2.98 8.70
C GLN A 20 -12.35 -3.80 7.46
N ALA A 21 -13.41 -4.03 6.68
CA ALA A 21 -13.33 -4.67 5.39
C ALA A 21 -12.15 -4.01 4.70
N ASN A 22 -11.20 -4.81 4.20
CA ASN A 22 -10.02 -4.28 3.53
C ASN A 22 -10.54 -3.25 2.52
N PRO A 23 -10.22 -1.95 2.68
CA PRO A 23 -10.84 -0.87 1.90
C PRO A 23 -10.60 -1.02 0.40
N CYS A 24 -9.75 -1.98 0.03
CA CYS A 24 -9.26 -2.26 -1.30
C CYS A 24 -9.86 -3.52 -1.91
N VAL A 25 -10.94 -4.09 -1.34
CA VAL A 25 -11.71 -5.18 -1.97
C VAL A 25 -12.38 -4.73 -3.27
N ALA A 26 -12.66 -3.44 -3.43
CA ALA A 26 -13.16 -2.83 -4.66
C ALA A 26 -12.10 -1.93 -5.30
N LEU A 27 -10.87 -2.44 -5.44
CA LEU A 27 -9.78 -1.70 -6.07
C LEU A 27 -10.12 -1.39 -7.53
N ASP A 28 -9.86 -0.16 -7.95
CA ASP A 28 -9.96 0.25 -9.35
C ASP A 28 -8.88 -0.49 -10.16
N PHE A 29 -9.31 -1.43 -11.00
CA PHE A 29 -8.41 -2.23 -11.83
C PHE A 29 -7.65 -1.37 -12.84
N ASP A 30 -8.27 -0.30 -13.34
CA ASP A 30 -7.65 0.61 -14.29
C ASP A 30 -6.54 1.42 -13.61
N LEU A 31 -6.74 1.81 -12.34
CA LEU A 31 -5.69 2.45 -11.56
C LEU A 31 -4.50 1.52 -11.34
N LYS A 32 -4.73 0.25 -11.03
CA LYS A 32 -3.64 -0.70 -10.85
C LYS A 32 -2.78 -0.80 -12.10
N ILE A 33 -3.42 -0.94 -13.26
CA ILE A 33 -2.72 -0.94 -14.55
C ILE A 33 -1.94 0.36 -14.73
N ALA A 34 -2.56 1.51 -14.47
CA ALA A 34 -1.91 2.80 -14.62
C ALA A 34 -0.68 2.96 -13.71
N VAL A 35 -0.75 2.50 -12.46
CA VAL A 35 0.40 2.51 -11.52
C VAL A 35 1.51 1.58 -12.02
N GLN A 36 1.15 0.39 -12.49
CA GLN A 36 2.11 -0.56 -13.05
C GLN A 36 2.79 0.00 -14.31
N ASP A 37 2.02 0.55 -15.23
CA ASP A 37 2.52 1.14 -16.47
C ASP A 37 3.40 2.36 -16.19
N ALA A 38 3.02 3.21 -15.23
CA ALA A 38 3.84 4.35 -14.82
C ALA A 38 5.21 3.91 -14.29
N LEU A 39 5.25 2.90 -13.42
CA LEU A 39 6.51 2.42 -12.85
C LEU A 39 7.36 1.64 -13.87
N MET A 40 6.74 0.77 -14.68
CA MET A 40 7.45 -0.01 -15.71
C MET A 40 7.89 0.85 -16.90
N GLY A 41 7.15 1.90 -17.23
CA GLY A 41 7.45 2.85 -18.29
C GLY A 41 8.27 4.07 -17.86
N ALA A 42 8.74 4.10 -16.61
CA ALA A 42 9.51 5.22 -16.09
C ALA A 42 10.77 5.49 -16.92
N GLU A 43 10.99 6.78 -17.25
CA GLU A 43 12.18 7.22 -17.99
C GLU A 43 13.49 6.89 -17.26
N ASP A 44 13.47 6.90 -15.91
CA ASP A 44 14.60 6.43 -15.12
C ASP A 44 14.73 4.90 -15.23
N PRO A 45 15.80 4.38 -15.85
CA PRO A 45 15.99 2.94 -16.08
C PRO A 45 16.18 2.13 -14.80
N ARG A 46 16.41 2.78 -13.65
CA ARG A 46 16.49 2.11 -12.35
C ARG A 46 15.09 1.83 -11.83
N VAL A 47 14.18 2.79 -11.97
CA VAL A 47 12.77 2.64 -11.57
C VAL A 47 12.10 1.57 -12.42
N SER A 48 12.19 1.67 -13.75
CA SER A 48 11.55 0.70 -14.66
C SER A 48 12.10 -0.72 -14.52
N ARG A 49 13.41 -0.89 -14.31
CA ARG A 49 13.99 -2.22 -14.00
C ARG A 49 13.49 -2.78 -12.68
N LEU A 50 13.52 -2.00 -11.61
CA LEU A 50 13.07 -2.46 -10.30
C LEU A 50 11.58 -2.82 -10.33
N ALA A 51 10.76 -2.00 -10.99
CA ALA A 51 9.34 -2.27 -11.23
C ALA A 51 9.10 -3.62 -11.93
N GLY A 52 9.95 -3.98 -12.89
CA GLY A 52 9.88 -5.26 -13.60
C GLY A 52 10.06 -6.51 -12.71
N TYR A 53 10.61 -6.37 -11.49
CA TYR A 53 10.76 -7.47 -10.54
C TYR A 53 9.59 -7.60 -9.55
N LEU A 54 8.66 -6.65 -9.56
CA LEU A 54 7.55 -6.60 -8.60
C LEU A 54 6.38 -7.45 -9.08
N ASN A 55 5.64 -8.02 -8.12
CA ASN A 55 4.50 -8.88 -8.41
C ASN A 55 3.17 -8.11 -8.37
N ASP A 56 2.08 -8.77 -8.80
CA ASP A 56 0.74 -8.17 -8.81
C ASP A 56 0.27 -7.71 -7.42
N SER A 57 0.67 -8.44 -6.36
CA SER A 57 0.33 -8.07 -4.97
C SER A 57 0.92 -6.71 -4.58
N PHE A 58 2.15 -6.41 -5.00
CA PHE A 58 2.75 -5.11 -4.77
C PHE A 58 1.94 -3.99 -5.43
N TYR A 59 1.56 -4.17 -6.70
CA TYR A 59 0.79 -3.15 -7.43
C TYR A 59 -0.62 -2.99 -6.88
N ASN A 60 -1.24 -4.07 -6.41
CA ASN A 60 -2.51 -4.03 -5.68
C ASN A 60 -2.38 -3.20 -4.39
N ASP A 61 -1.37 -3.49 -3.56
CA ASP A 61 -1.17 -2.80 -2.28
C ASP A 61 -0.81 -1.31 -2.48
N LEU A 62 0.03 -1.00 -3.47
CA LEU A 62 0.39 0.37 -3.80
C LEU A 62 -0.83 1.16 -4.28
N SER A 63 -1.58 0.62 -5.25
CA SER A 63 -2.78 1.27 -5.79
C SER A 63 -3.85 1.46 -4.72
N CYS A 64 -4.01 0.49 -3.83
CA CYS A 64 -4.88 0.53 -2.66
C CYS A 64 -4.53 1.71 -1.75
N ARG A 65 -3.24 1.96 -1.55
CA ARG A 65 -2.78 3.08 -0.73
C ARG A 65 -3.07 4.43 -1.41
N MET A 66 -2.92 4.47 -2.73
CA MET A 66 -3.16 5.67 -3.52
C MET A 66 -4.63 6.07 -3.55
N THR A 67 -5.57 5.14 -3.72
CA THR A 67 -7.03 5.44 -3.70
C THR A 67 -7.52 6.00 -2.37
N LEU A 68 -6.85 5.62 -1.27
CA LEU A 68 -7.18 6.11 0.06
C LEU A 68 -6.68 7.53 0.33
N THR A 69 -5.69 7.99 -0.43
CA THR A 69 -4.98 9.24 -0.15
C THR A 69 -5.23 10.31 -1.20
N TYR A 70 -5.35 9.91 -2.47
CA TYR A 70 -5.41 10.83 -3.61
C TYR A 70 -6.66 10.61 -4.44
N THR A 71 -7.16 11.71 -5.02
CA THR A 71 -8.29 11.73 -5.94
C THR A 71 -7.85 12.21 -7.32
N GLY A 72 -8.41 11.64 -8.39
CA GLY A 72 -8.44 12.21 -9.74
C GLY A 72 -7.14 12.86 -10.23
N GLU A 73 -7.16 14.19 -10.34
CA GLU A 73 -6.07 14.99 -10.93
C GLU A 73 -4.73 14.84 -10.20
N ALA A 74 -4.74 14.81 -8.87
CA ALA A 74 -3.51 14.63 -8.08
C ALA A 74 -2.89 13.25 -8.30
N LEU A 75 -3.75 12.24 -8.49
CA LEU A 75 -3.32 10.88 -8.81
C LEU A 75 -2.72 10.81 -10.22
N GLN A 76 -3.32 11.47 -11.22
CA GLN A 76 -2.77 11.53 -12.57
C GLN A 76 -1.41 12.25 -12.62
N ALA A 77 -1.24 13.33 -11.86
CA ALA A 77 0.05 14.03 -11.77
C ALA A 77 1.16 13.13 -11.22
N LEU A 78 0.86 12.29 -10.22
CA LEU A 78 1.80 11.32 -9.66
C LEU A 78 2.13 10.21 -10.67
N LEU A 79 1.14 9.70 -11.41
CA LEU A 79 1.38 8.68 -12.44
C LEU A 79 2.31 9.17 -13.56
N GLY A 80 2.31 10.46 -13.86
CA GLY A 80 3.25 11.08 -14.79
C GLY A 80 4.67 11.29 -14.24
N ASN A 81 4.90 11.08 -12.94
CA ASN A 81 6.19 11.24 -12.29
C ASN A 81 6.49 10.05 -11.35
N PRO A 82 6.98 8.92 -11.89
CA PRO A 82 7.17 7.69 -11.14
C PRO A 82 8.10 7.80 -9.91
N PRO A 83 9.20 8.58 -9.94
CA PRO A 83 9.98 8.87 -8.73
C PRO A 83 9.16 9.57 -7.63
N GLU A 84 8.35 10.57 -7.99
CA GLU A 84 7.50 11.27 -7.04
C GLU A 84 6.37 10.39 -6.53
N LEU A 85 5.84 9.50 -7.37
CA LEU A 85 4.87 8.48 -6.97
C LEU A 85 5.42 7.61 -5.84
N MET A 86 6.67 7.13 -5.95
CA MET A 86 7.31 6.33 -4.91
C MET A 86 7.51 7.12 -3.60
N LYS A 87 7.96 8.37 -3.70
CA LYS A 87 8.13 9.26 -2.53
C LYS A 87 6.81 9.54 -1.84
N ALA A 88 5.80 9.92 -2.60
CA ALA A 88 4.46 10.14 -2.10
C ALA A 88 3.96 8.89 -1.38
N ALA A 89 4.06 7.71 -2.01
CA ALA A 89 3.64 6.44 -1.45
C ALA A 89 4.27 6.17 -0.08
N LEU A 90 5.57 6.43 0.12
CA LEU A 90 6.23 6.25 1.42
C LEU A 90 5.59 7.07 2.55
N THR A 91 5.06 8.25 2.24
CA THR A 91 4.46 9.18 3.22
C THR A 91 2.97 8.98 3.45
N MET A 92 2.28 8.18 2.62
CA MET A 92 0.83 7.97 2.75
C MET A 92 0.49 7.18 4.02
N PRO A 93 -0.67 7.38 4.65
CA PRO A 93 -1.13 6.51 5.73
C PRO A 93 -1.22 5.06 5.21
N ALA A 94 -0.60 4.11 5.91
CA ALA A 94 -0.81 2.70 5.63
C ALA A 94 -2.08 2.25 6.38
N PRO A 95 -3.07 1.65 5.72
CA PRO A 95 -4.16 0.98 6.43
C PRO A 95 -3.58 -0.09 7.37
N ARG A 96 -4.24 -0.34 8.50
CA ARG A 96 -3.97 -1.55 9.29
C ARG A 96 -4.09 -2.75 8.35
N ASN A 97 -3.01 -3.53 8.23
CA ASN A 97 -2.84 -4.72 7.37
C ASN A 97 -2.34 -4.49 5.93
N GLN A 98 -1.83 -3.30 5.56
CA GLN A 98 -0.93 -3.24 4.39
C GLN A 98 0.43 -3.84 4.75
N SER A 99 1.02 -4.55 3.79
CA SER A 99 2.25 -5.31 3.99
C SER A 99 3.42 -4.37 4.29
N ASP A 100 4.09 -4.54 5.43
CA ASP A 100 5.39 -3.89 5.72
C ASP A 100 6.40 -4.13 4.58
N ALA A 101 6.23 -5.22 3.82
CA ALA A 101 7.02 -5.50 2.62
C ALA A 101 6.86 -4.43 1.53
N LEU A 102 5.67 -3.84 1.34
CA LEU A 102 5.47 -2.73 0.40
C LEU A 102 6.38 -1.55 0.76
N ILE A 103 6.41 -1.18 2.04
CA ILE A 103 7.23 -0.05 2.54
C ILE A 103 8.70 -0.34 2.33
N LEU A 104 9.15 -1.53 2.72
CA LEU A 104 10.56 -1.93 2.59
C LEU A 104 11.02 -1.94 1.12
N ILE A 105 10.17 -2.43 0.22
CA ILE A 105 10.46 -2.42 -1.22
C ILE A 105 10.53 -0.99 -1.75
N LEU A 106 9.55 -0.14 -1.44
CA LEU A 106 9.56 1.26 -1.86
C LEU A 106 10.78 2.02 -1.33
N GLN A 107 11.19 1.77 -0.09
CA GLN A 107 12.40 2.37 0.50
C GLN A 107 13.66 1.90 -0.23
N ALA A 108 13.77 0.61 -0.53
CA ALA A 108 14.92 0.06 -1.26
C ALA A 108 14.99 0.63 -2.69
N MET A 109 13.84 0.78 -3.36
CA MET A 109 13.77 1.41 -4.68
C MET A 109 14.21 2.87 -4.63
N GLN A 110 13.71 3.63 -3.66
CA GLN A 110 14.06 5.04 -3.49
C GLN A 110 15.55 5.24 -3.20
N ALA A 111 16.13 4.45 -2.29
CA ALA A 111 17.57 4.50 -1.99
C ALA A 111 18.42 4.21 -3.24
N THR A 112 18.00 3.25 -4.07
CA THR A 112 18.71 2.92 -5.32
C THR A 112 18.70 4.08 -6.32
N VAL A 113 17.61 4.86 -6.36
CA VAL A 113 17.48 6.03 -7.23
C VAL A 113 18.29 7.22 -6.69
N ASP A 114 18.35 7.39 -5.37
CA ASP A 114 19.03 8.53 -4.74
C ASP A 114 20.57 8.34 -4.62
N GLU A 115 21.05 7.11 -4.43
CA GLU A 115 22.47 6.84 -4.14
C GLU A 115 23.36 6.60 -5.37
N LEU A 116 22.77 6.27 -6.53
CA LEU A 116 23.54 5.98 -7.74
C LEU A 116 23.61 7.21 -8.66
N PRO A 117 24.80 7.68 -9.07
CA PRO A 117 24.87 8.67 -10.15
C PRO A 117 24.36 8.05 -11.46
N GLY A 118 23.50 8.79 -12.16
CA GLY A 118 22.87 8.40 -13.42
C GLY A 118 23.81 8.36 -14.61
#